data_AF-A0A2E1WXY4-F1
#
_entry.id   AF-A0A2E1WXY4-F1
#
_cell.length_a   1.000
_cell.length_b   1.000
_cell.length_c   1.000
_cell.angle_alpha   90.00
_cell.angle_beta   90.00
_cell.angle_gamma   90.00
#
_symmetry.space_group_name_H-M   'P 1'
#
loop_
_entity.id
_entity.type
_entity.pdbx_description
1 polymer ?
#
loop_
_entity_poly.entity_id
_entity_poly.type
_entity_poly.pdbx_seq_one_letter_code
_entity_poly.pdbx_strand_id
1 'polypeptide(L)'
;MNQIVNFSYFGEIAMLCAALCWSIAVIIFKSASKKISPILIVALKNTIALFAFLILFYCIDMPLWHSNLSYADYIKIIISGCLGMGIGDALFIYALSQIGANRVAIINCFEPAVIYFFSIIMLGTLL
;
A
#
# COMPACT_ATOMS: atom_id res chain seq x y z
N MET A 1 7.13 -5.31 21.28
CA MET A 1 7.48 -4.44 20.13
C MET A 1 8.67 -3.53 20.40
N ASN A 2 8.77 -2.86 21.55
CA ASN A 2 9.87 -1.89 21.80
C ASN A 2 11.30 -2.44 21.63
N GLN A 3 11.57 -3.72 21.89
CA GLN A 3 12.91 -4.27 21.65
C GLN A 3 13.27 -4.51 20.18
N ILE A 4 12.29 -4.73 19.29
CA ILE A 4 12.54 -5.01 17.86
C ILE A 4 12.69 -3.71 17.06
N VAL A 5 11.99 -2.64 17.48
CA VAL A 5 11.99 -1.35 16.78
C VAL A 5 13.15 -0.44 17.23
N ASN A 6 13.79 -0.75 18.37
CA ASN A 6 14.89 0.05 18.94
C ASN A 6 16.28 -0.22 18.33
N PHE A 7 16.39 -1.02 17.27
CA PHE A 7 17.65 -1.17 16.54
C PHE A 7 17.90 0.05 15.65
N SER A 8 19.09 0.65 15.74
CA SER A 8 19.44 1.85 14.95
C SER A 8 19.25 1.69 13.45
N TYR A 9 19.34 0.46 12.91
CA TYR A 9 19.19 0.18 11.48
C TYR A 9 17.86 -0.49 11.08
N PHE A 10 16.88 -0.54 11.98
CA PHE A 10 15.62 -1.24 11.73
C PHE A 10 14.86 -0.65 10.55
N GLY A 11 14.86 0.69 10.42
CA GLY A 11 14.17 1.38 9.34
C GLY A 11 14.76 1.07 7.97
N GLU A 12 16.09 1.06 7.86
CA GLU A 12 16.81 0.77 6.62
C GLU A 12 16.55 -0.67 6.16
N ILE A 13 16.59 -1.63 7.09
CA ILE A 13 16.28 -3.02 6.80
C ILE A 13 14.82 -3.17 6.39
N ALA A 14 13.89 -2.53 7.09
CA ALA A 14 12.46 -2.58 6.76
C ALA A 14 12.17 -2.01 5.36
N MET A 15 12.82 -0.90 4.99
CA MET A 15 12.72 -0.30 3.65
C MET A 15 13.25 -1.24 2.56
N LEU A 16 14.41 -1.85 2.76
CA LEU A 16 14.98 -2.81 1.80
C LEU A 16 14.08 -4.04 1.64
N CYS A 17 13.57 -4.59 2.75
CA CYS A 17 12.61 -5.69 2.71
C CYS A 17 11.32 -5.30 1.97
N ALA A 18 10.78 -4.11 2.23
CA ALA A 18 9.61 -3.61 1.53
C ALA A 18 9.86 -3.47 0.02
N ALA A 19 11.00 -2.93 -0.39
CA ALA A 19 11.39 -2.79 -1.79
C ALA A 19 11.52 -4.15 -2.49
N LEU A 20 12.13 -5.15 -1.83
CA LEU A 20 12.25 -6.51 -2.35
C LEU A 20 10.88 -7.18 -2.50
N CYS A 21 10.05 -7.13 -1.45
CA CYS A 21 8.69 -7.66 -1.48
C CYS A 21 7.85 -7.02 -2.60
N TRP A 22 7.96 -5.70 -2.77
CA TRP A 22 7.24 -4.97 -3.81
C TRP A 22 7.73 -5.34 -5.21
N SER A 23 9.05 -5.47 -5.41
CA SER A 23 9.61 -5.90 -6.69
C SER A 23 9.08 -7.27 -7.12
N ILE A 24 9.02 -8.23 -6.18
CA ILE A 24 8.45 -9.56 -6.43
C ILE A 24 6.95 -9.44 -6.75
N ALA A 25 6.20 -8.63 -5.99
CA ALA A 25 4.77 -8.44 -6.20
C ALA A 25 4.46 -7.88 -7.59
N VAL A 26 5.21 -6.88 -8.07
CA VAL A 26 5.01 -6.29 -9.42
C VAL A 26 5.22 -7.33 -10.53
N ILE A 27 6.19 -8.23 -10.38
CA ILE A 27 6.41 -9.32 -11.35
C ILE A 27 5.22 -10.30 -11.34
N ILE A 28 4.74 -10.67 -10.15
CA ILE A 28 3.57 -11.54 -10.00
C ILE A 28 2.34 -10.88 -10.61
N PHE A 29 2.07 -9.62 -10.30
CA PHE A 29 0.90 -8.88 -10.82
C PHE A 29 0.96 -8.75 -12.34
N LYS A 30 2.12 -8.46 -12.92
CA LYS A 30 2.30 -8.43 -14.39
C LYS A 30 2.03 -9.79 -15.03
N SER A 31 2.43 -10.87 -14.37
CA SER A 31 2.18 -12.23 -14.86
C SER A 31 0.70 -12.59 -14.74
N ALA A 32 0.08 -12.29 -13.59
CA ALA A 32 -1.33 -12.52 -13.31
C ALA A 32 -2.25 -11.71 -14.23
N SER A 33 -1.88 -10.46 -14.55
CA SER A 33 -2.68 -9.56 -15.40
C SER A 33 -2.79 -10.03 -16.85
N LYS A 34 -1.97 -11.00 -17.28
CA LYS A 34 -2.12 -11.64 -18.59
C LYS A 34 -3.27 -12.66 -18.63
N LYS A 35 -3.67 -13.18 -17.46
CA LYS A 35 -4.67 -14.26 -17.33
C LYS A 35 -5.96 -13.80 -16.67
N ILE A 36 -5.88 -12.76 -15.85
CA ILE A 36 -6.95 -12.31 -14.95
C ILE A 36 -7.17 -10.81 -15.13
N SER A 37 -8.42 -10.36 -15.02
CA SER A 37 -8.76 -8.94 -15.08
C SER A 37 -8.11 -8.16 -13.93
N PRO A 38 -7.66 -6.90 -14.16
CA PRO A 38 -7.04 -6.08 -13.12
C PRO A 38 -7.87 -5.95 -11.85
N ILE A 39 -9.19 -5.79 -11.98
CA ILE A 39 -10.09 -5.65 -10.84
C ILE A 39 -10.12 -6.90 -9.95
N LEU A 40 -10.04 -8.11 -10.55
CA LEU A 40 -10.04 -9.36 -9.79
C LEU A 40 -8.70 -9.54 -9.08
N ILE A 41 -7.59 -9.11 -9.68
CA ILE A 41 -6.28 -9.12 -9.02
C ILE A 41 -6.29 -8.21 -7.78
N VAL A 42 -6.85 -7.00 -7.90
CA VAL A 42 -7.00 -6.09 -6.75
C VAL A 42 -7.89 -6.71 -5.67
N ALA A 43 -9.03 -7.27 -6.05
CA ALA A 43 -9.95 -7.91 -5.11
C ALA A 43 -9.24 -9.05 -4.35
N LEU A 44 -8.56 -9.96 -5.06
CA LEU A 44 -7.81 -11.05 -4.44
C LEU A 44 -6.68 -10.54 -3.55
N LYS A 45 -5.90 -9.55 -4.02
CA LYS A 45 -4.83 -8.92 -3.24
C LYS A 45 -5.37 -8.38 -1.91
N ASN A 46 -6.46 -7.63 -1.97
CA ASN A 46 -7.05 -6.98 -0.80
C ASN A 46 -7.75 -7.99 0.13
N THR A 47 -8.34 -9.06 -0.40
CA THR A 47 -8.87 -10.15 0.42
C THR A 47 -7.76 -10.88 1.18
N ILE A 48 -6.64 -11.20 0.52
CA ILE A 48 -5.48 -11.82 1.18
C ILE A 48 -4.93 -10.88 2.26
N ALA A 49 -4.79 -9.59 1.93
CA ALA A 49 -4.34 -8.59 2.89
C ALA A 49 -5.29 -8.49 4.10
N LEU A 50 -6.61 -8.51 3.90
CA LEU A 50 -7.60 -8.50 4.98
C LEU A 50 -7.36 -9.67 5.95
N PHE A 51 -7.23 -10.90 5.44
CA PHE A 51 -6.97 -12.06 6.31
C PHE A 51 -5.62 -11.96 7.02
N ALA A 52 -4.57 -11.51 6.34
CA ALA A 52 -3.27 -11.30 6.96
C ALA A 52 -3.32 -10.25 8.07
N PHE A 53 -4.05 -9.15 7.87
CA PHE A 53 -4.24 -8.12 8.90
C PHE A 53 -5.08 -8.61 10.08
N LEU A 54 -6.13 -9.40 9.85
CA LEU A 54 -6.92 -10.01 10.92
C LEU A 54 -6.07 -10.93 11.80
N ILE A 55 -5.25 -11.79 11.18
CA ILE A 55 -4.32 -12.67 11.89
C ILE A 55 -3.30 -11.84 12.66
N LEU A 56 -2.73 -10.81 12.04
CA LEU A 56 -1.76 -9.92 12.67
C LEU A 56 -2.33 -9.22 13.90
N PHE A 57 -3.55 -8.67 13.80
CA PHE A 57 -4.21 -7.99 14.90
C PHE A 57 -4.52 -8.95 16.04
N TYR A 58 -4.94 -10.18 15.72
CA TYR A 58 -5.11 -11.23 16.72
C TYR A 58 -3.79 -11.58 17.42
N CYS A 59 -2.70 -11.78 16.67
CA CYS A 59 -1.38 -12.12 17.24
C CYS A 59 -0.76 -11.01 18.11
N ILE A 60 -1.15 -9.75 17.89
CA ILE A 60 -0.64 -8.58 18.64
C ILE A 60 -1.63 -8.17 19.76
N ASP A 61 -2.72 -8.91 19.95
CA ASP A 61 -3.80 -8.57 20.89
C ASP A 61 -4.36 -7.14 20.67
N MET A 62 -4.39 -6.69 19.41
CA MET A 62 -4.86 -5.37 19.03
C MET A 62 -6.35 -5.41 18.68
N PRO A 63 -7.21 -4.58 19.31
CA PRO A 63 -8.62 -4.56 18.99
C PRO A 63 -8.84 -4.00 17.58
N LEU A 64 -9.76 -4.61 16.81
CA LEU A 64 -10.15 -4.13 15.49
C LEU A 64 -10.72 -2.71 15.55
N TRP A 65 -11.53 -2.43 16.57
CA TRP A 65 -12.05 -1.10 16.85
C TRP A 65 -11.34 -0.47 18.04
N HIS A 66 -10.70 0.65 17.76
CA HIS A 66 -10.00 1.43 18.76
C HIS A 66 -10.94 2.51 19.31
N SER A 67 -11.13 2.52 20.63
CA SER A 67 -12.04 3.44 21.32
C SER A 67 -11.63 4.91 21.24
N ASN A 68 -10.35 5.19 20.96
CA ASN A 68 -9.84 6.55 20.81
C ASN A 68 -10.11 7.18 19.43
N LEU A 69 -10.62 6.41 18.46
CA LEU A 69 -10.92 6.93 17.13
C LEU A 69 -12.38 7.38 17.05
N SER A 70 -12.60 8.59 16.54
CA SER A 70 -13.95 9.09 16.29
C SER A 70 -14.56 8.42 15.05
N TYR A 71 -15.89 8.44 14.95
CA TYR A 71 -16.60 8.00 13.74
C TYR A 71 -16.11 8.72 12.48
N ALA A 72 -15.75 10.00 12.61
CA ALA A 72 -15.17 10.77 11.50
C ALA A 72 -13.82 10.21 11.02
N ASP A 73 -13.00 9.64 11.92
CA ASP A 73 -11.70 9.09 11.56
C ASP A 73 -11.85 7.76 10.82
N TYR A 74 -12.82 6.95 11.22
CA TYR A 74 -13.18 5.74 10.47
C TYR A 74 -13.66 6.06 9.05
N ILE A 75 -14.46 7.12 8.88
CA ILE A 75 -14.86 7.59 7.54
C ILE A 75 -13.63 7.97 6.71
N LYS A 76 -12.67 8.72 7.28
CA LYS A 76 -11.43 9.07 6.57
C LYS A 76 -10.64 7.83 6.15
N ILE A 77 -10.54 6.82 7.02
CA ILE A 77 -9.86 5.55 6.71
C ILE A 77 -10.55 4.83 5.56
N ILE A 78 -11.89 4.76 5.57
CA ILE A 78 -12.66 4.11 4.50
C ILE A 78 -12.45 4.84 3.17
N ILE A 79 -12.57 6.17 3.16
CA ILE A 79 -12.36 6.99 1.95
C ILE A 79 -10.93 6.79 1.43
N SER A 80 -9.93 6.83 2.30
CA SER A 80 -8.53 6.61 1.94
C SER A 80 -8.30 5.21 1.37
N GLY A 81 -8.91 4.18 1.97
CA GLY A 81 -8.83 2.80 1.48
C GLY A 81 -9.47 2.63 0.12
N CYS A 82 -10.66 3.21 -0.10
CA CYS A 82 -11.33 3.18 -1.40
C CYS A 82 -10.52 3.88 -2.49
N LEU A 83 -9.98 5.08 -2.21
CA LEU A 83 -9.20 5.85 -3.17
C LEU A 83 -7.85 5.19 -3.48
N GLY A 84 -7.10 4.80 -2.45
CA GLY A 84 -5.76 4.22 -2.59
C GLY A 84 -5.81 2.75 -3.00
N MET A 85 -6.28 1.89 -2.08
CA MET A 85 -6.25 0.44 -2.25
C MET A 85 -7.30 -0.10 -3.23
N GLY A 86 -8.36 0.68 -3.49
CA GLY A 86 -9.38 0.34 -4.48
C GLY A 86 -9.04 0.90 -5.86
N ILE A 87 -9.28 2.20 -6.04
CA ILE A 87 -9.17 2.86 -7.35
C ILE A 87 -7.72 2.97 -7.80
N GLY A 88 -6.81 3.44 -6.93
CA GLY A 88 -5.39 3.61 -7.25
C GLY A 88 -4.73 2.31 -7.69
N ASP A 89 -4.92 1.24 -6.90
CA ASP A 89 -4.41 -0.09 -7.24
C ASP A 89 -5.00 -0.64 -8.55
N ALA A 90 -6.30 -0.45 -8.79
CA ALA A 90 -6.93 -0.92 -10.03
C ALA A 90 -6.33 -0.22 -11.25
N LEU A 91 -6.12 1.09 -11.17
CA LEU A 91 -5.45 1.88 -12.21
C LEU A 91 -4.00 1.46 -12.39
N PHE A 92 -3.27 1.21 -11.29
CA PHE A 92 -1.89 0.73 -11.35
C PHE A 92 -1.79 -0.62 -12.06
N ILE A 93 -2.59 -1.62 -11.66
CA ILE A 93 -2.57 -2.95 -12.28
C ILE A 93 -3.05 -2.88 -13.73
N TYR A 94 -4.02 -2.02 -14.03
CA TYR A 94 -4.46 -1.77 -15.40
C TYR A 94 -3.31 -1.21 -16.25
N ALA A 95 -2.64 -0.14 -15.81
CA ALA A 95 -1.48 0.41 -16.49
C ALA A 95 -0.37 -0.64 -16.64
N LEU A 96 -0.10 -1.42 -15.58
CA LEU A 96 0.86 -2.52 -15.58
C LEU A 96 0.57 -3.56 -16.66
N SER A 97 -0.71 -3.88 -16.88
CA SER A 97 -1.13 -4.83 -17.93
C SER A 97 -0.94 -4.27 -19.35
N GLN A 98 -1.02 -2.95 -19.53
CA GLN A 98 -0.96 -2.30 -20.85
C GLN A 98 0.48 -1.98 -21.28
N ILE A 99 1.25 -1.32 -20.41
CA ILE A 99 2.58 -0.80 -20.76
C ILE A 99 3.72 -1.60 -20.14
N GLY A 100 3.41 -2.54 -19.25
CA GLY A 100 4.37 -3.45 -18.61
C GLY A 100 5.22 -2.81 -17.50
N ALA A 101 5.84 -3.65 -16.67
CA ALA A 101 6.56 -3.24 -15.46
C ALA A 101 7.62 -2.14 -15.68
N ASN A 102 8.43 -2.22 -16.74
CA ASN A 102 9.54 -1.27 -16.94
C ASN A 102 9.03 0.16 -17.19
N ARG A 103 7.96 0.32 -18.00
CA ARG A 103 7.41 1.64 -18.32
C ARG A 103 6.64 2.21 -17.14
N VAL A 104 5.87 1.38 -16.43
CA VAL A 104 5.20 1.79 -15.19
C VAL A 104 6.22 2.25 -14.16
N ALA A 105 7.35 1.57 -14.00
CA ALA A 105 8.38 1.95 -13.05
C ALA A 105 8.93 3.36 -13.30
N ILE A 106 9.15 3.72 -14.56
CA ILE A 106 9.59 5.08 -14.94
C ILE A 106 8.53 6.12 -14.57
N ILE A 107 7.25 5.82 -14.84
CA ILE A 107 6.15 6.72 -14.49
C ILE A 107 6.01 6.87 -12.96
N ASN A 108 6.19 5.78 -12.21
CA ASN A 108 6.17 5.82 -10.74
C ASN A 108 7.31 6.67 -10.15
N CYS A 109 8.39 6.96 -10.88
CA CYS A 109 9.39 7.94 -10.42
C CYS A 109 8.81 9.35 -10.24
N PHE A 110 7.62 9.64 -10.79
CA PHE A 110 6.91 10.90 -10.56
C PHE A 110 6.13 10.93 -9.24
N GLU A 111 5.87 9.77 -8.63
CA GLU A 111 5.11 9.63 -7.39
C GLU A 111 5.65 10.52 -6.25
N PRO A 112 6.97 10.59 -5.97
CA PRO A 112 7.49 11.45 -4.90
C PRO A 112 7.20 12.94 -5.11
N ALA A 113 7.22 13.42 -6.36
CA ALA A 113 6.91 14.82 -6.67
C ALA A 113 5.43 15.14 -6.39
N VAL A 114 4.53 14.22 -6.75
CA VAL A 114 3.09 14.34 -6.47
C VAL A 114 2.82 14.29 -4.98
N ILE A 115 3.44 13.33 -4.26
CA ILE A 115 3.32 13.22 -2.79
C ILE A 115 3.81 14.50 -2.12
N TYR A 116 4.95 15.05 -2.54
CA TYR A 116 5.48 16.28 -1.98
C TYR A 116 4.53 17.47 -2.17
N PHE A 117 3.98 17.62 -3.38
CA PHE A 117 2.99 18.66 -3.67
C PHE A 117 1.76 18.57 -2.76
N PHE A 118 1.18 17.38 -2.60
CA PHE A 118 0.06 17.18 -1.69
C PHE A 118 0.44 17.34 -0.21
N SER A 119 1.68 16.99 0.17
CA SER A 119 2.20 17.18 1.52
C SER A 119 2.22 18.66 1.92
N ILE A 120 2.66 19.54 1.01
CA ILE A 120 2.63 20.99 1.25
C ILE A 120 1.20 21.48 1.46
N ILE A 121 0.27 21.06 0.59
CA ILE A 121 -1.12 21.55 0.60
C ILE A 121 -1.89 21.04 1.82
N MET A 122 -1.75 19.75 2.15
CA MET A 122 -2.57 19.10 3.17
C MET A 122 -1.94 19.13 4.56
N LEU A 123 -0.62 18.91 4.65
CA LEU A 123 0.10 18.82 5.92
C LEU A 123 0.85 20.12 6.27
N GLY A 124 1.00 21.07 5.34
CA GLY A 124 1.73 22.30 5.56
C GLY A 124 3.23 22.10 5.79
N THR A 125 3.76 20.92 5.44
CA THR A 125 5.16 20.56 5.67
C THR A 125 6.01 20.97 4.48
N LEU A 126 7.03 21.79 4.75
CA LEU A 126 8.10 22.10 3.81
C LEU A 126 9.33 21.28 4.23
N LEU A 127 9.77 20.38 3.34
CA LEU A 127 11.05 19.67 3.46
C LEU A 127 12.22 20.64 3.31
#